data_AF-A0A0T7BR46-F1
#
_entry.id   AF-A0A0T7BR46-F1
#
_cell.length_a   1.000
_cell.length_b   1.000
_cell.length_c   1.000
_cell.angle_alpha   90.00
_cell.angle_beta   90.00
_cell.angle_gamma   90.00
#
_symmetry.space_group_name_H-M   'P 1'
#
loop_
_entity.id
_entity.type
_entity.pdbx_description
1 polymer ?
#
loop_
_entity_poly.entity_id
_entity_poly.type
_entity_poly.pdbx_seq_one_letter_code
_entity_poly.pdbx_strand_id
1 'polypeptide(L)'
;MIKLSKEQILEFLAELAAPVSPEIFAGFGSEFQRNRYEWEKQNQELEKEEEYISVWIKEQEVQHTLDILLEIAHNPPERDFYDGIAQRRQLDWEYYLALIIYQLGIRDRVLLISKLEANNDNINSIIASVKEYLADD
;
A
#
# COMPACT_ATOMS: atom_id res chain seq x y z
N MET A 1 16.65 -0.87 7.00
CA MET A 1 15.46 -1.14 6.15
C MET A 1 14.77 -2.37 6.70
N ILE A 2 13.46 -2.30 6.84
CA ILE A 2 12.60 -3.33 7.41
C ILE A 2 12.14 -4.25 6.28
N LYS A 3 11.96 -5.55 6.59
CA LYS A 3 11.33 -6.53 5.72
C LYS A 3 10.07 -7.03 6.39
N LEU A 4 8.93 -6.52 5.96
CA LEU A 4 7.62 -6.92 6.46
C LEU A 4 7.14 -8.20 5.77
N SER A 5 6.32 -8.98 6.46
CA SER A 5 5.63 -10.12 5.84
C SER A 5 4.49 -9.64 4.92
N LYS A 6 3.96 -10.56 4.11
CA LYS A 6 2.78 -10.29 3.26
C LYS A 6 1.58 -9.86 4.10
N GLU A 7 1.34 -10.53 5.22
CA GLU A 7 0.23 -10.21 6.14
C GLU A 7 0.35 -8.80 6.71
N GLN A 8 1.56 -8.36 7.08
CA GLN A 8 1.78 -7.00 7.58
C GLN A 8 1.55 -5.94 6.50
N ILE A 9 1.90 -6.23 5.24
CA ILE A 9 1.64 -5.34 4.11
C ILE A 9 0.15 -5.31 3.77
N LEU A 10 -0.55 -6.44 3.83
CA LEU A 10 -2.00 -6.51 3.67
C LEU A 10 -2.74 -5.76 4.77
N GLU A 11 -2.27 -5.85 6.01
CA GLU A 11 -2.80 -5.10 7.15
C GLU A 11 -2.67 -3.59 6.92
N PHE A 12 -1.48 -3.13 6.52
CA PHE A 12 -1.26 -1.72 6.18
C PHE A 12 -2.18 -1.24 5.05
N LEU A 13 -2.31 -2.00 3.95
CA LEU A 13 -3.20 -1.66 2.84
C LEU A 13 -4.67 -1.60 3.26
N ALA A 14 -5.11 -2.55 4.08
CA ALA A 14 -6.48 -2.61 4.57
C ALA A 14 -6.83 -1.39 5.43
N GLU A 15 -5.87 -0.87 6.19
CA GLU A 15 -6.06 0.32 7.02
C GLU A 15 -6.07 1.62 6.22
N LEU A 16 -5.34 1.67 5.11
CA LEU A 16 -5.44 2.78 4.18
C LEU A 16 -6.82 2.79 3.50
N ALA A 17 -7.29 1.62 3.04
CA ALA A 17 -8.59 1.50 2.37
C ALA A 17 -9.80 1.59 3.31
N ALA A 18 -9.62 1.28 4.59
CA ALA A 18 -10.65 1.36 5.61
C ALA A 18 -10.11 2.01 6.90
N PRO A 19 -9.80 3.32 6.88
CA PRO A 19 -9.33 4.03 8.07
C PRO A 19 -10.39 3.95 9.16
N VAL A 20 -9.99 3.51 10.34
CA VAL A 20 -10.95 3.08 11.36
C VAL A 20 -11.64 4.27 12.05
N SER A 21 -12.96 4.20 11.96
CA SER A 21 -14.05 4.67 12.84
C SER A 21 -13.73 4.67 14.36
N PRO A 22 -14.54 5.25 15.26
CA PRO A 22 -14.20 5.51 16.69
C PRO A 22 -13.81 4.32 17.61
N GLU A 23 -13.55 3.12 17.11
CA GLU A 23 -13.22 1.91 17.87
C GLU A 23 -11.73 1.85 18.31
N ILE A 24 -10.84 2.63 17.67
CA ILE A 24 -9.45 2.85 18.14
C ILE A 24 -9.45 3.48 19.55
N PHE A 25 -10.46 4.28 19.91
CA PHE A 25 -10.58 4.92 21.23
C PHE A 25 -10.76 3.92 22.39
N ALA A 26 -11.01 2.63 22.12
CA ALA A 26 -11.18 1.59 23.14
C ALA A 26 -9.97 0.65 23.31
N GLY A 27 -8.86 0.87 22.59
CA GLY A 27 -7.62 0.08 22.70
C GLY A 27 -7.55 -1.16 21.79
N PHE A 28 -8.56 -1.37 20.94
CA PHE A 28 -8.58 -2.42 19.92
C PHE A 28 -8.16 -1.80 18.58
N GLY A 29 -6.94 -2.12 18.14
CA GLY A 29 -6.40 -1.65 16.86
C GLY A 29 -4.96 -2.14 16.66
N SER A 30 -4.58 -2.32 15.39
CA SER A 30 -3.24 -2.76 14.97
C SER A 30 -2.15 -1.75 15.35
N GLU A 31 -0.89 -2.15 15.21
CA GLU A 31 0.23 -1.22 15.37
C GLU A 31 0.21 -0.12 14.30
N PHE A 32 -0.16 -0.45 13.06
CA PHE A 32 -0.26 0.54 11.99
C PHE A 32 -1.38 1.58 12.24
N GLN A 33 -2.55 1.16 12.75
CA GLN A 33 -3.63 2.06 13.15
C GLN A 33 -3.20 3.01 14.26
N ARG A 34 -2.45 2.50 15.24
CA ARG A 34 -1.90 3.32 16.34
C ARG A 34 -0.88 4.31 15.81
N ASN A 35 0.02 3.87 14.92
CA ASN A 35 1.03 4.72 14.31
C ASN A 35 0.40 5.83 13.46
N ARG A 36 -0.63 5.49 12.67
CA ARG A 36 -1.42 6.45 11.89
C ARG A 36 -2.10 7.47 12.80
N TYR A 37 -2.76 7.02 13.87
CA TYR A 37 -3.42 7.89 14.85
C TYR A 37 -2.46 8.86 15.54
N GLU A 38 -1.31 8.37 16.04
CA GLU A 38 -0.31 9.24 16.67
C GLU A 38 0.28 10.24 15.66
N TRP A 39 0.44 9.84 14.40
CA TRP A 39 0.86 10.73 13.33
C TRP A 39 -0.18 11.83 13.05
N GLU A 40 -1.46 11.49 12.91
CA GLU A 40 -2.56 12.45 12.70
C GLU A 40 -2.67 13.46 13.85
N LYS A 41 -2.52 12.98 15.09
CA LYS A 41 -2.52 13.81 16.31
C LYS A 41 -1.37 14.82 16.36
N GLN A 42 -0.18 14.42 15.89
CA GLN A 42 1.01 15.28 15.86
C GLN A 42 0.95 16.32 14.74
N ASN A 43 0.36 15.97 13.60
CA ASN A 43 0.37 16.83 12.40
C ASN A 43 -0.87 17.70 12.24
N GLN A 44 -1.92 17.53 13.07
CA GLN A 44 -3.15 18.34 13.11
C GLN A 44 -3.88 18.53 11.76
N GLU A 45 -3.56 17.72 10.76
CA GLU A 45 -4.12 17.79 9.41
C GLU A 45 -4.55 16.38 8.99
N LEU A 46 -5.85 16.22 8.72
CA LEU A 46 -6.46 14.97 8.27
C LEU A 46 -6.13 14.63 6.80
N GLU A 47 -5.45 15.53 6.08
CA GLU A 47 -5.33 15.50 4.61
C GLU A 47 -3.98 15.00 4.06
N LYS A 48 -3.19 14.26 4.86
CA LYS A 48 -1.80 13.95 4.51
C LYS A 48 -1.47 12.46 4.49
N GLU A 49 -2.39 11.66 3.95
CA GLU A 49 -2.20 10.22 3.79
C GLU A 49 -0.95 9.88 2.94
N GLU A 50 -0.67 10.67 1.90
CA GLU A 50 0.54 10.49 1.08
C GLU A 50 1.84 10.73 1.86
N GLU A 51 1.84 11.65 2.83
CA GLU A 51 3.00 11.87 3.70
C GLU A 51 3.21 10.69 4.65
N TYR A 52 2.13 10.15 5.22
CA TYR A 52 2.18 8.95 6.05
C TYR A 52 2.72 7.74 5.27
N ILE A 53 2.23 7.53 4.03
CA ILE A 53 2.73 6.49 3.13
C ILE A 53 4.22 6.73 2.84
N SER A 54 4.62 7.97 2.55
CA SER A 54 6.01 8.32 2.26
C SER A 54 6.95 8.03 3.43
N VAL A 55 6.51 8.23 4.68
CA VAL A 55 7.27 7.87 5.89
C VAL A 55 7.42 6.34 5.97
N TRP A 56 6.32 5.60 5.85
CA TRP A 56 6.35 4.14 5.88
C TRP A 56 7.27 3.57 4.79
N ILE A 57 7.20 4.09 3.57
CA ILE A 57 8.02 3.69 2.41
C ILE A 57 9.51 3.84 2.71
N LYS A 58 9.95 4.93 3.35
CA LYS A 58 11.37 5.19 3.64
C LYS A 58 12.00 4.10 4.52
N GLU A 59 11.20 3.45 5.35
CA GLU A 59 11.67 2.40 6.26
C GLU A 59 11.81 1.05 5.56
N GLN A 60 11.10 0.83 4.45
CA GLN A 60 11.03 -0.46 3.77
C GLN A 60 12.26 -0.77 2.91
N GLU A 61 12.59 -2.06 2.83
CA GLU A 61 13.50 -2.61 1.84
C GLU A 61 12.78 -2.73 0.49
N VAL A 62 13.31 -2.07 -0.53
CA VAL A 62 12.62 -1.81 -1.80
C VAL A 62 12.31 -3.09 -2.55
N GLN A 63 13.29 -3.99 -2.74
CA GLN A 63 13.11 -5.17 -3.57
C GLN A 63 12.10 -6.14 -2.96
N HIS A 64 12.30 -6.52 -1.70
CA HIS A 64 11.40 -7.42 -0.98
C HIS A 64 9.97 -6.89 -0.93
N THR A 65 9.80 -5.60 -0.65
CA THR A 65 8.47 -5.02 -0.49
C THR A 65 7.77 -4.87 -1.85
N LEU A 66 8.48 -4.50 -2.91
CA LEU A 66 7.93 -4.49 -4.27
C LEU A 66 7.50 -5.89 -4.73
N ASP A 67 8.27 -6.93 -4.41
CA ASP A 67 7.92 -8.31 -4.74
C ASP A 67 6.57 -8.70 -4.15
N ILE A 68 6.34 -8.39 -2.87
CA ILE A 68 5.07 -8.66 -2.19
C ILE A 68 3.93 -7.81 -2.76
N LEU A 69 4.14 -6.51 -2.96
CA LEU A 69 3.09 -5.61 -3.47
C LEU A 69 2.64 -6.01 -4.88
N LEU A 70 3.58 -6.38 -5.74
CA LEU A 70 3.26 -6.90 -7.06
C LEU A 70 2.57 -8.26 -6.95
N GLU A 71 2.98 -9.14 -6.04
CA GLU A 71 2.26 -10.40 -5.81
C GLU A 71 0.80 -10.14 -5.41
N ILE A 72 0.54 -9.20 -4.50
CA ILE A 72 -0.82 -8.82 -4.08
C ILE A 72 -1.60 -8.20 -5.25
N ALA A 73 -0.96 -7.38 -6.08
CA ALA A 73 -1.61 -6.81 -7.25
C ALA A 73 -2.03 -7.92 -8.24
N HIS A 74 -1.20 -8.94 -8.47
CA HIS A 74 -1.56 -10.02 -9.40
C HIS A 74 -2.52 -11.04 -8.79
N ASN A 75 -2.39 -11.30 -7.48
CA ASN A 75 -3.18 -12.27 -6.75
C ASN A 75 -3.78 -11.56 -5.52
N PRO A 76 -4.91 -10.85 -5.72
CA PRO A 76 -5.64 -10.24 -4.61
C PRO A 76 -5.93 -11.28 -3.53
N PRO A 77 -6.01 -10.87 -2.25
CA PRO A 77 -6.33 -11.79 -1.17
C PRO A 77 -7.64 -12.54 -1.46
N GLU A 78 -7.61 -13.87 -1.45
CA GLU A 78 -8.79 -14.72 -1.66
C GLU A 78 -9.15 -15.42 -0.33
N ARG A 79 -10.39 -15.24 0.14
CA ARG A 79 -10.97 -15.96 1.30
C ARG A 79 -10.34 -15.64 2.67
N ASP A 80 -9.79 -14.45 2.86
CA ASP A 80 -9.31 -13.97 4.16
C ASP A 80 -10.02 -12.68 4.61
N PHE A 81 -9.62 -12.13 5.75
CA PHE A 81 -10.18 -10.88 6.28
C PHE A 81 -9.98 -9.70 5.32
N TYR A 82 -8.86 -9.68 4.58
CA TYR A 82 -8.47 -8.60 3.69
C TYR A 82 -9.25 -8.63 2.38
N ASP A 83 -9.65 -9.81 1.90
CA ASP A 83 -10.56 -9.99 0.75
C ASP A 83 -11.85 -9.18 0.93
N GLY A 84 -12.46 -9.25 2.12
CA GLY A 84 -13.67 -8.49 2.43
C GLY A 84 -13.47 -6.96 2.41
N ILE A 85 -12.25 -6.47 2.67
CA ILE A 85 -11.93 -5.04 2.58
C ILE A 85 -11.64 -4.66 1.14
N ALA A 86 -10.77 -5.41 0.46
CA ALA A 86 -10.43 -5.23 -0.94
C ALA A 86 -11.68 -5.22 -1.85
N GLN A 87 -12.65 -6.11 -1.62
CA GLN A 87 -13.89 -6.13 -2.40
C GLN A 87 -14.83 -4.95 -2.07
N ARG A 88 -15.01 -4.60 -0.80
CA ARG A 88 -15.95 -3.52 -0.40
C ARG A 88 -15.41 -2.12 -0.65
N ARG A 89 -14.08 -1.98 -0.68
CA ARG A 89 -13.32 -0.73 -0.85
C ARG A 89 -12.39 -0.84 -2.05
N GLN A 90 -12.85 -1.46 -3.14
CA GLN A 90 -12.02 -1.80 -4.29
C GLN A 90 -11.26 -0.60 -4.87
N LEU A 91 -11.95 0.53 -5.07
CA LEU A 91 -11.31 1.73 -5.62
C LEU A 91 -10.20 2.26 -4.71
N ASP A 92 -10.47 2.35 -3.41
CA ASP A 92 -9.50 2.81 -2.41
C ASP A 92 -8.30 1.84 -2.35
N TRP A 93 -8.58 0.54 -2.32
CA TRP A 93 -7.56 -0.52 -2.32
C TRP A 93 -6.65 -0.46 -3.55
N GLU A 94 -7.23 -0.40 -4.76
CA GLU A 94 -6.49 -0.32 -6.01
C GLU A 94 -5.65 0.96 -6.08
N TYR A 95 -6.22 2.09 -5.67
CA TYR A 95 -5.53 3.38 -5.60
C TYR A 95 -4.30 3.32 -4.68
N TYR A 96 -4.46 2.93 -3.41
CA TYR A 96 -3.34 2.90 -2.47
C TYR A 96 -2.28 1.87 -2.85
N LEU A 97 -2.68 0.70 -3.36
CA LEU A 97 -1.73 -0.30 -3.83
C LEU A 97 -0.91 0.22 -5.02
N ALA A 98 -1.55 0.86 -6.01
CA ALA A 98 -0.84 1.49 -7.12
C ALA A 98 0.10 2.61 -6.64
N LEU A 99 -0.39 3.49 -5.77
CA LEU A 99 0.38 4.59 -5.20
C LEU A 99 1.64 4.10 -4.46
N ILE A 100 1.51 3.08 -3.61
CA ILE A 100 2.64 2.52 -2.84
C ILE A 100 3.64 1.85 -3.78
N ILE A 101 3.19 1.08 -4.77
CA ILE A 101 4.09 0.45 -5.75
C ILE A 101 4.91 1.52 -6.48
N TYR A 102 4.24 2.57 -6.94
CA TYR A 102 4.91 3.68 -7.63
C TYR A 102 5.88 4.43 -6.70
N GLN A 103 5.43 4.92 -5.54
CA GLN A 103 6.27 5.70 -4.62
C GLN A 103 7.45 4.88 -4.04
N LEU A 104 7.28 3.57 -3.84
CA LEU A 104 8.38 2.70 -3.44
C LEU A 104 9.33 2.46 -4.61
N GLY A 105 8.79 2.22 -5.80
CA GLY A 105 9.56 1.87 -6.99
C GLY A 105 10.32 3.03 -7.61
N ILE A 106 9.93 4.29 -7.42
CA ILE A 106 10.76 5.44 -7.83
C ILE A 106 12.10 5.52 -7.07
N ARG A 107 12.19 4.88 -5.88
CA ARG A 107 13.47 4.77 -5.14
C ARG A 107 14.47 3.86 -5.87
N ASP A 108 13.99 2.97 -6.72
CA ASP A 108 14.78 2.16 -7.66
C ASP A 108 14.01 1.97 -8.98
N ARG A 109 13.96 3.03 -9.79
CA ARG A 109 13.14 3.09 -11.02
C ARG A 109 13.51 1.97 -12.00
N VAL A 110 14.78 1.58 -12.05
CA VAL A 110 15.27 0.51 -12.94
C VAL A 110 14.67 -0.83 -12.52
N LEU A 111 14.69 -1.13 -11.20
CA LEU A 111 14.08 -2.34 -10.67
C LEU A 111 12.57 -2.38 -10.93
N LEU A 112 11.86 -1.27 -10.72
CA LEU A 112 10.42 -1.20 -10.97
C LEU A 112 10.10 -1.50 -12.44
N ILE A 113 10.74 -0.81 -13.38
CA ILE A 113 10.51 -1.04 -14.82
C ILE A 113 10.80 -2.49 -15.19
N SER A 114 11.93 -3.05 -14.75
CA SER A 114 12.30 -4.44 -15.02
C SER A 114 11.24 -5.42 -14.51
N LYS A 115 10.68 -5.20 -13.31
CA LYS A 115 9.61 -6.04 -12.76
C LYS A 115 8.28 -5.89 -13.49
N LEU A 116 7.95 -4.68 -13.96
CA LEU A 116 6.72 -4.43 -14.72
C LEU A 116 6.78 -5.08 -16.12
N GLU A 117 7.95 -5.02 -16.78
CA GLU A 117 8.18 -5.65 -18.09
C GLU A 117 8.16 -7.18 -18.01
N ALA A 118 8.71 -7.75 -16.92
CA ALA A 118 8.68 -9.20 -16.70
C ALA A 118 7.26 -9.77 -16.51
N ASN A 119 6.29 -8.92 -16.17
CA ASN A 119 4.91 -9.30 -15.85
C ASN A 119 3.89 -8.79 -16.89
N ASN A 120 4.31 -8.49 -18.12
CA ASN A 120 3.51 -7.77 -19.11
C ASN A 120 2.26 -8.52 -19.64
N ASP A 121 2.11 -9.81 -19.33
CA ASP A 121 1.04 -10.67 -19.87
C ASP A 121 -0.28 -10.58 -19.08
N ASN A 122 -0.31 -9.89 -17.93
CA ASN A 122 -1.51 -9.79 -17.10
C ASN A 122 -1.84 -8.32 -16.81
N ILE A 123 -2.61 -7.69 -17.69
CA ILE A 123 -3.02 -6.29 -17.54
C ILE A 123 -4.06 -6.19 -16.41
N ASN A 124 -3.59 -5.96 -15.19
CA ASN A 124 -4.42 -5.53 -14.06
C ASN A 124 -4.51 -3.98 -14.06
N SER A 125 -5.68 -3.42 -13.72
CA SER A 125 -5.92 -1.98 -13.52
C SER A 125 -4.85 -1.32 -12.65
N ILE A 126 -4.41 -1.98 -11.58
CA ILE A 126 -3.38 -1.47 -10.67
C ILE A 126 -2.05 -1.24 -11.41
N ILE A 127 -1.63 -2.20 -12.24
CA ILE A 127 -0.39 -2.10 -13.01
C ILE A 127 -0.50 -1.04 -14.11
N ALA A 128 -1.70 -0.87 -14.69
CA ALA A 128 -1.95 0.23 -15.62
C ALA A 128 -1.79 1.59 -14.93
N SER A 129 -2.36 1.78 -13.74
CA SER A 129 -2.20 3.02 -12.96
C SER A 129 -0.75 3.31 -12.58
N VAL A 130 0.03 2.29 -12.21
CA VAL A 130 1.48 2.47 -11.94
C VAL A 130 2.23 2.95 -13.20
N LYS A 131 1.89 2.40 -14.37
CA LYS A 131 2.48 2.83 -15.65
C LYS A 131 2.08 4.27 -16.02
N GLU A 132 0.85 4.67 -15.72
CA GLU A 132 0.38 6.05 -15.88
C GLU A 132 1.18 7.02 -14.99
N TYR A 133 1.32 6.72 -13.70
CA TYR A 133 2.13 7.54 -12.77
C TYR A 133 3.59 7.68 -13.24
N LEU A 134 4.18 6.62 -13.80
CA LEU A 134 5.54 6.66 -14.35
C LEU A 134 5.69 7.49 -15.64
N ALA A 135 4.59 7.72 -16.37
CA ALA A 135 4.58 8.48 -17.62
C ALA A 135 4.36 9.98 -17.38
N ASP A 136 3.69 10.33 -16.27
CA ASP A 136 3.46 11.72 -15.85
C ASP A 136 4.69 12.35 -15.16
N ASP A 137 5.72 11.55 -14.85
CA ASP A 137 7.03 11.91 -14.25
C ASP A 137 8.21 12.01 -15.23
#